data_AF-A0A7W1ZUM6-F1
#
_entry.id   AF-A0A7W1ZUM6-F1
#
_cell.length_a   1.000
_cell.length_b   1.000
_cell.length_c   1.000
_cell.angle_alpha   90.00
_cell.angle_beta   90.00
_cell.angle_gamma   90.00
#
_symmetry.space_group_name_H-M   'P 1'
#
loop_
_entity.id
_entity.type
_entity.pdbx_description
1 polymer ?
#
loop_
_entity_poly.entity_id
_entity_poly.type
_entity_poly.pdbx_seq_one_letter_code
_entity_poly.pdbx_strand_id
1 'polypeptide(L)'
;MGSFAEPYGMLTFEAPRDSNLKVMQFLFEDEELRFRFLTDLQAVHYPHQKEREIAVVYHLHNLEDNVRIRFKVFSSIVAPDVFTATKLFAAANWMERETYDFYGVNFIGHPNLKRILNVDEMDYFPMRKEFPLEEQTRVDKDDEMFGR
;
A
#
# COMPACT_ATOMS: atom_id res chain seq x y z
N MET A 1 -19.85 4.76 7.22
CA MET A 1 -19.53 6.18 7.43
C MET A 1 -18.01 6.29 7.46
N GLY A 2 -17.38 6.98 6.50
CA GLY A 2 -15.92 7.15 6.50
C GLY A 2 -15.48 8.00 7.68
N SER A 3 -14.40 7.62 8.37
CA SER A 3 -13.80 8.45 9.40
C SER A 3 -12.94 9.52 8.74
N PHE A 4 -13.18 10.79 9.07
CA PHE A 4 -12.33 11.93 8.70
C PHE A 4 -11.56 12.38 9.93
N ALA A 5 -10.27 12.62 9.78
CA ALA A 5 -9.40 13.11 10.85
C ALA A 5 -8.27 13.95 10.26
N GLU A 6 -7.60 14.77 11.08
CA GLU A 6 -6.48 15.60 10.64
C GLU A 6 -5.24 15.39 11.53
N PRO A 7 -4.69 14.17 11.58
CA PRO A 7 -3.49 13.91 12.35
C PRO A 7 -2.30 14.69 11.78
N TYR A 8 -1.63 15.48 12.63
CA TYR A 8 -0.46 16.28 12.27
C TYR A 8 -0.70 17.28 11.12
N GLY A 9 -1.93 17.80 10.99
CA GLY A 9 -2.26 18.81 9.96
C GLY A 9 -2.43 18.24 8.55
N MET A 10 -2.64 16.93 8.42
CA MET A 10 -2.89 16.29 7.12
C MET A 10 -4.25 15.57 7.17
N LEU A 11 -5.18 16.05 6.33
CA LEU A 11 -6.49 15.42 6.20
C LEU A 11 -6.31 13.95 5.82
N THR A 12 -6.82 13.08 6.68
CA THR A 12 -6.80 11.65 6.55
C THR A 12 -8.23 11.12 6.57
N PHE A 13 -8.58 10.30 5.58
CA PHE A 13 -9.90 9.68 5.56
C PHE A 13 -9.88 8.28 4.98
N GLU A 14 -10.95 7.56 5.27
CA GLU A 14 -11.15 6.17 4.87
C GLU A 14 -12.38 6.01 3.99
N ALA A 15 -12.30 5.16 2.97
CA ALA A 15 -13.46 4.74 2.18
C ALA A 15 -13.49 3.20 2.03
N PRO A 16 -14.64 2.62 1.68
CA PRO A 16 -14.72 1.21 1.31
C PRO A 16 -13.74 0.90 0.18
N ARG A 17 -13.01 -0.23 0.29
CA ARG A 17 -12.03 -0.64 -0.73
C ARG A 17 -12.64 -0.72 -2.13
N ASP A 18 -13.90 -1.16 -2.25
CA ASP A 18 -14.60 -1.32 -3.53
C ASP A 18 -14.86 0.03 -4.24
N SER A 19 -14.73 1.14 -3.50
CA SER A 19 -14.89 2.51 -4.02
C SER A 19 -13.56 3.24 -4.18
N ASN A 20 -12.41 2.58 -3.93
CA ASN A 20 -11.10 3.25 -3.92
C ASN A 20 -10.81 4.00 -5.23
N LEU A 21 -11.03 3.34 -6.37
CA LEU A 21 -10.78 3.93 -7.68
C LEU A 21 -11.74 5.09 -7.97
N LYS A 22 -13.02 4.96 -7.61
CA LYS A 22 -14.02 6.02 -7.79
C LYS A 22 -13.67 7.28 -6.99
N VAL A 23 -13.24 7.09 -5.74
CA VAL A 23 -12.80 8.19 -4.87
C VAL A 23 -11.55 8.85 -5.46
N MET A 24 -10.55 8.08 -5.85
CA MET A 24 -9.33 8.64 -6.46
C MET A 24 -9.62 9.37 -7.78
N GLN A 25 -10.52 8.84 -8.61
CA GLN A 25 -10.95 9.48 -9.85
C GLN A 25 -11.62 10.83 -9.58
N PHE A 26 -12.55 10.89 -8.61
CA PHE A 26 -13.18 12.15 -8.19
C PHE A 26 -12.14 13.18 -7.72
N LEU A 27 -11.21 12.77 -6.84
CA LEU A 27 -10.14 13.66 -6.34
C LEU A 27 -9.22 14.17 -7.46
N PHE A 28 -9.02 13.37 -8.51
CA PHE A 28 -8.15 13.68 -9.64
C PHE A 28 -8.80 14.61 -10.67
N GLU A 29 -10.06 14.33 -11.02
CA GLU A 29 -10.80 14.99 -12.10
C GLU A 29 -11.44 16.31 -11.67
N ASP A 30 -11.84 16.43 -10.41
CA ASP A 30 -12.50 17.63 -9.90
C ASP A 30 -11.60 18.87 -10.04
N GLU A 31 -12.18 19.95 -10.59
CA GLU A 31 -11.46 21.17 -10.95
C GLU A 31 -11.00 21.98 -9.75
N GLU A 32 -11.63 21.82 -8.58
CA GLU A 32 -11.20 22.47 -7.34
C GLU A 32 -10.18 21.60 -6.60
N LEU A 33 -10.39 20.28 -6.56
CA LEU A 33 -9.56 19.37 -5.76
C LEU A 33 -8.21 19.03 -6.39
N ARG A 34 -8.15 18.75 -7.70
CA ARG A 34 -6.93 18.58 -8.51
C ARG A 34 -5.80 17.75 -7.87
N PHE A 35 -6.12 16.64 -7.19
CA PHE A 35 -5.12 15.75 -6.60
C PHE A 35 -4.46 14.86 -7.67
N ARG A 36 -3.68 15.49 -8.56
CA ARG A 36 -3.09 14.86 -9.76
C ARG A 36 -1.69 14.29 -9.51
N PHE A 37 -1.15 14.45 -8.32
CA PHE A 37 0.16 13.91 -7.95
C PHE A 37 0.04 12.84 -6.86
N LEU A 38 0.39 11.61 -7.20
CA LEU A 38 0.55 10.50 -6.25
C LEU A 38 1.96 10.60 -5.65
N THR A 39 2.04 11.01 -4.39
CA THR A 39 3.32 11.15 -3.67
C THR A 39 3.87 9.77 -3.29
N ASP A 40 2.98 8.90 -2.82
CA ASP A 40 3.35 7.60 -2.28
C ASP A 40 2.12 6.68 -2.20
N LEU A 41 2.36 5.38 -2.38
CA LEU A 41 1.39 4.32 -2.20
C LEU A 41 2.09 3.16 -1.50
N GLN A 42 1.56 2.79 -0.33
CA GLN A 42 2.11 1.73 0.51
C GLN A 42 1.00 0.97 1.23
N ALA A 43 1.35 -0.10 1.94
CA ALA A 43 0.43 -0.76 2.86
C ALA A 43 1.00 -0.84 4.28
N VAL A 44 0.10 -1.10 5.24
CA VAL A 44 0.43 -1.32 6.64
C VAL A 44 -0.35 -2.52 7.14
N HIS A 45 0.34 -3.45 7.82
CA HIS A 45 -0.28 -4.61 8.47
C HIS A 45 -0.63 -4.31 9.94
N TYR A 46 -1.93 -4.42 10.28
CA TYR A 46 -2.54 -4.37 11.61
C TYR A 46 -3.10 -5.74 12.02
N PRO A 47 -2.29 -6.68 12.53
CA PRO A 47 -2.71 -8.08 12.79
C PRO A 47 -3.90 -8.23 13.74
N HIS A 48 -4.10 -7.26 14.62
CA HIS A 48 -5.16 -7.27 15.63
C HIS A 48 -6.51 -6.75 15.11
N GLN A 49 -6.55 -6.15 13.91
CA GLN A 49 -7.78 -5.62 13.29
C GLN A 49 -8.36 -6.65 12.33
N LYS A 50 -9.14 -7.61 12.85
CA LYS A 50 -9.75 -8.67 12.03
C LYS A 50 -10.60 -8.10 10.90
N GLU A 51 -10.47 -8.71 9.72
CA GLU A 51 -11.10 -8.30 8.45
C GLU A 51 -10.62 -6.94 7.89
N ARG A 52 -9.72 -6.27 8.61
CA ARG A 52 -9.13 -4.96 8.30
C ARG A 52 -7.62 -4.99 8.54
N GLU A 53 -6.99 -6.13 8.33
CA GLU A 53 -5.59 -6.32 8.68
C GLU A 53 -4.65 -5.52 7.77
N ILE A 54 -5.03 -5.34 6.50
CA ILE A 54 -4.20 -4.63 5.52
C ILE A 54 -4.81 -3.27 5.23
N ALA A 55 -4.08 -2.20 5.54
CA ALA A 55 -4.44 -0.84 5.18
C ALA A 55 -3.57 -0.39 4.00
N VAL A 56 -4.17 -0.16 2.83
CA VAL A 56 -3.49 0.49 1.70
C VAL A 56 -3.66 1.99 1.84
N VAL A 57 -2.55 2.72 1.77
CA VAL A 57 -2.45 4.15 2.02
C VAL A 57 -1.98 4.85 0.76
N TYR A 58 -2.75 5.83 0.33
CA TYR A 58 -2.42 6.72 -0.77
C TYR A 58 -2.13 8.11 -0.21
N HIS A 59 -0.96 8.66 -0.52
CA HIS A 59 -0.62 10.05 -0.26
C HIS A 59 -0.80 10.84 -1.56
N LEU A 60 -1.80 11.72 -1.59
CA LEU A 60 -2.13 12.51 -2.77
C LEU A 60 -1.82 13.99 -2.51
N HIS A 61 -1.39 14.68 -3.55
CA HIS A 61 -1.02 16.09 -3.48
C HIS A 61 -1.69 16.87 -4.62
N ASN A 62 -2.40 17.92 -4.25
CA ASN A 62 -2.74 19.01 -5.16
C ASN A 62 -1.56 19.99 -5.16
N LEU A 63 -0.79 19.99 -6.25
CA LEU A 63 0.41 20.82 -6.39
C LEU A 63 0.10 22.30 -6.56
N GLU A 64 -1.10 22.65 -7.06
CA GLU A 64 -1.49 24.04 -7.31
C GLU A 64 -1.80 24.77 -5.99
N ASP A 65 -2.63 24.16 -5.15
CA ASP A 65 -3.01 24.72 -3.84
C ASP A 65 -2.06 24.29 -2.72
N ASN A 66 -1.08 23.44 -3.04
CA ASN A 66 -0.12 22.86 -2.11
C ASN A 66 -0.76 22.13 -0.92
N VAL A 67 -1.86 21.40 -1.17
CA VAL A 67 -2.61 20.64 -0.17
C VAL A 67 -2.32 19.15 -0.31
N ARG A 68 -2.07 18.47 0.82
CA ARG A 68 -1.83 17.03 0.89
C ARG A 68 -2.93 16.33 1.66
N ILE A 69 -3.31 15.15 1.19
CA ILE A 69 -4.26 14.27 1.85
C ILE A 69 -3.72 12.86 1.96
N ARG A 70 -4.21 12.13 2.95
CA ARG A 70 -3.95 10.70 3.13
C ARG A 70 -5.26 9.93 3.00
N PHE A 71 -5.39 9.18 1.93
CA PHE A 71 -6.53 8.32 1.69
C PHE A 71 -6.19 6.88 2.07
N LYS A 72 -7.04 6.22 2.86
CA LYS A 72 -6.82 4.83 3.28
C LYS A 72 -7.99 3.93 2.86
N VAL A 73 -7.66 2.71 2.48
CA VAL A 73 -8.63 1.62 2.35
C VAL A 73 -8.15 0.41 3.12
N PHE A 74 -9.09 -0.26 3.78
CA PHE A 74 -8.81 -1.47 4.55
C PHE A 74 -9.32 -2.68 3.81
N SER A 75 -8.55 -3.78 3.88
CA SER A 75 -8.95 -5.08 3.36
C SER A 75 -8.51 -6.18 4.31
N SER A 76 -9.12 -7.35 4.14
CA SER A 76 -8.74 -8.55 4.87
C SER A 76 -7.40 -9.07 4.36
N ILE A 77 -6.58 -9.62 5.25
CA ILE A 77 -5.34 -10.31 4.87
C ILE A 77 -5.57 -11.54 3.98
N VAL A 78 -6.75 -12.16 4.05
CA VAL A 78 -7.08 -13.39 3.29
C VAL A 78 -7.33 -13.08 1.81
N ALA A 79 -7.95 -11.93 1.53
CA ALA A 79 -8.23 -11.45 0.18
C ALA A 79 -8.00 -9.93 0.11
N PRO A 80 -6.73 -9.48 0.09
CA PRO A 80 -6.35 -8.07 0.11
C PRO A 80 -6.49 -7.44 -1.28
N ASP A 81 -7.67 -7.58 -1.87
CA ASP A 81 -7.99 -7.09 -3.21
C ASP A 81 -8.31 -5.60 -3.19
N VAL A 82 -7.67 -4.83 -4.07
CA VAL A 82 -7.87 -3.38 -4.23
C VAL A 82 -7.79 -3.03 -5.72
N PHE A 83 -8.61 -2.11 -6.24
CA PHE A 83 -8.50 -1.73 -7.66
C PHE A 83 -7.24 -0.89 -7.92
N THR A 84 -6.53 -1.20 -9.01
CA THR A 84 -5.34 -0.46 -9.44
C THR A 84 -5.64 1.03 -9.69
N ALA A 85 -4.68 1.88 -9.37
CA ALA A 85 -4.66 3.30 -9.65
C ALA A 85 -3.80 3.66 -10.88
N THR A 86 -3.18 2.67 -11.55
CA THR A 86 -2.24 2.88 -12.66
C THR A 86 -2.78 3.69 -13.85
N LYS A 87 -4.09 3.63 -14.09
CA LYS A 87 -4.75 4.45 -15.14
C LYS A 87 -4.87 5.93 -14.78
N LEU A 88 -4.90 6.25 -13.48
CA LEU A 88 -4.94 7.64 -12.99
C LEU A 88 -3.51 8.17 -12.78
N PHE A 89 -2.64 7.36 -12.19
CA PHE A 89 -1.28 7.74 -11.85
C PHE A 89 -0.28 6.73 -12.43
N ALA A 90 0.49 7.15 -13.43
CA ALA A 90 1.51 6.28 -14.03
C ALA A 90 2.54 5.79 -13.00
N ALA A 91 2.87 6.62 -12.01
CA ALA A 91 3.77 6.29 -10.90
C ALA A 91 3.26 5.12 -10.03
N ALA A 92 1.94 4.87 -9.99
CA ALA A 92 1.37 3.79 -9.21
C ALA A 92 1.86 2.41 -9.68
N ASN A 93 2.33 2.26 -10.91
CA ASN A 93 2.79 0.97 -11.43
C ASN A 93 3.88 0.33 -10.56
N TRP A 94 4.89 1.11 -10.17
CA TRP A 94 5.98 0.59 -9.35
C TRP A 94 5.56 0.47 -7.89
N MET A 95 4.84 1.46 -7.36
CA MET A 95 4.41 1.45 -5.95
C MET A 95 3.41 0.33 -5.64
N GLU A 96 2.51 0.00 -6.57
CA GLU A 96 1.59 -1.15 -6.44
C GLU A 96 2.36 -2.47 -6.48
N ARG A 97 3.38 -2.60 -7.34
CA ARG A 97 4.25 -3.78 -7.37
C ARG A 97 5.05 -3.94 -6.08
N GLU A 98 5.60 -2.86 -5.54
CA GLU A 98 6.29 -2.88 -4.25
C GLU A 98 5.35 -3.29 -3.11
N THR A 99 4.15 -2.71 -3.09
CA THR A 99 3.12 -3.03 -2.09
C THR A 99 2.65 -4.47 -2.19
N TYR A 100 2.52 -5.01 -3.41
CA TYR A 100 2.29 -6.44 -3.65
C TYR A 100 3.45 -7.28 -3.12
N ASP A 101 4.69 -6.93 -3.45
CA ASP A 101 5.88 -7.70 -3.09
C ASP A 101 6.06 -7.83 -1.57
N PHE A 102 5.76 -6.77 -0.82
CA PHE A 102 5.96 -6.73 0.63
C PHE A 102 4.75 -7.08 1.48
N TYR A 103 3.54 -6.82 1.00
CA TYR A 103 2.30 -7.00 1.78
C TYR A 103 1.28 -7.92 1.10
N GLY A 104 1.51 -8.33 -0.15
CA GLY A 104 0.62 -9.24 -0.88
C GLY A 104 -0.72 -8.64 -1.26
N VAL A 105 -0.80 -7.30 -1.37
CA VAL A 105 -2.00 -6.62 -1.86
C VAL A 105 -2.19 -6.94 -3.34
N ASN A 106 -3.36 -7.46 -3.69
CA ASN A 106 -3.68 -7.80 -5.08
C ASN A 106 -4.36 -6.61 -5.76
N PHE A 107 -3.63 -5.92 -6.63
CA PHE A 107 -4.14 -4.78 -7.38
C PHE A 107 -4.89 -5.23 -8.64
N ILE A 108 -6.22 -5.27 -8.55
CA ILE A 108 -7.10 -5.73 -9.64
C ILE A 108 -6.97 -4.78 -10.84
N GLY A 109 -6.64 -5.35 -11.99
CA GLY A 109 -6.51 -4.63 -13.26
C GLY A 109 -5.12 -4.02 -13.51
N HIS A 110 -4.15 -4.23 -12.62
CA HIS A 110 -2.78 -3.75 -12.81
C HIS A 110 -2.15 -4.44 -14.04
N PRO A 111 -1.44 -3.71 -14.93
CA PRO A 111 -1.00 -4.24 -16.22
C PRO A 111 0.08 -5.33 -16.13
N ASN A 112 0.88 -5.33 -15.06
CA ASN A 112 1.95 -6.31 -14.85
C ASN A 112 2.28 -6.44 -13.35
N LEU A 113 1.35 -7.01 -12.57
CA LEU A 113 1.54 -7.15 -11.13
C LEU A 113 2.44 -8.35 -10.85
N LYS A 114 3.69 -8.07 -10.49
CA LYS A 114 4.70 -9.06 -10.12
C LYS A 114 5.68 -8.45 -9.12
N ARG A 115 6.42 -9.31 -8.42
CA ARG A 115 7.51 -8.91 -7.52
C ARG A 115 8.50 -7.97 -8.24
N ILE A 116 9.13 -7.10 -7.47
CA ILE A 116 9.99 -6.05 -8.01
C ILE A 116 11.32 -5.95 -7.26
N LEU A 117 11.35 -6.28 -5.98
CA LEU A 117 12.53 -6.20 -5.12
C LEU A 117 12.96 -7.58 -4.59
N ASN A 118 12.01 -8.49 -4.35
CA ASN A 118 12.32 -9.84 -3.90
C ASN A 118 12.40 -10.85 -5.06
N VAL A 119 12.96 -12.02 -4.77
CA VAL A 119 13.04 -13.15 -5.71
C VAL A 119 11.63 -13.65 -6.09
N ASP A 120 11.47 -14.06 -7.35
CA ASP A 120 10.16 -14.42 -7.91
C ASP A 120 9.54 -15.66 -7.22
N GLU A 121 10.38 -16.55 -6.69
CA GLU A 121 10.00 -17.80 -6.02
C GLU A 121 9.53 -17.61 -4.57
N MET A 122 9.68 -16.41 -4.00
CA MET A 122 9.29 -16.14 -2.63
C MET A 122 7.78 -16.34 -2.46
N ASP A 123 7.38 -17.10 -1.43
CA ASP A 123 5.99 -17.49 -1.14
C ASP A 123 5.37 -16.73 0.04
N TYR A 124 6.14 -15.82 0.64
CA TYR A 124 5.70 -14.98 1.76
C TYR A 124 5.85 -13.48 1.47
N PHE A 125 5.36 -12.65 2.41
CA PHE A 125 5.30 -11.19 2.28
C PHE A 125 6.06 -10.52 3.44
N PRO A 126 7.33 -10.13 3.26
CA PRO A 126 8.26 -9.84 4.36
C PRO A 126 7.81 -8.76 5.35
N MET A 127 7.04 -7.76 4.92
CA MET A 127 6.61 -6.67 5.81
C MET A 127 5.33 -6.99 6.58
N ARG A 128 4.75 -8.19 6.40
CA ARG A 128 3.67 -8.64 7.27
C ARG A 128 4.27 -9.04 8.61
N LYS A 129 3.72 -8.46 9.69
CA LYS A 129 4.13 -8.69 11.10
C LYS A 129 3.94 -10.13 11.61
N GLU A 130 3.54 -11.07 10.76
CA GLU A 130 3.51 -12.50 11.06
C GLU A 130 4.88 -13.16 10.82
N PHE A 131 5.75 -12.52 10.03
CA PHE A 131 7.09 -13.02 9.74
C PHE A 131 8.15 -12.41 10.67
N PRO A 132 9.10 -13.22 11.16
CA PRO A 132 10.25 -12.71 11.89
C PRO A 132 11.17 -11.90 10.97
N LEU A 133 11.95 -10.99 11.57
CA LEU A 133 12.93 -10.18 10.83
C LEU A 133 14.01 -11.03 10.16
N GLU A 134 14.41 -12.12 10.83
CA GLU A 134 15.42 -13.04 10.34
C GLU A 134 14.82 -14.41 10.11
N GLU A 135 15.19 -15.00 8.99
CA GLU A 135 14.89 -16.39 8.69
C GLU A 135 15.74 -17.28 9.61
N GLN A 136 15.09 -18.01 10.50
CA GLN A 136 15.75 -18.82 11.54
C GLN A 136 16.57 -19.99 10.98
N THR A 137 16.42 -20.31 9.70
CA THR A 137 17.08 -21.43 9.00
C THR A 137 18.33 -21.02 8.23
N ARG A 138 18.73 -19.73 8.26
CA ARG A 138 19.94 -19.25 7.58
C ARG A 138 21.22 -19.71 8.29
N VAL A 139 21.93 -20.64 7.66
CA VAL A 139 23.20 -21.21 8.15
C VAL A 139 24.40 -20.30 7.84
N ASP A 140 24.26 -19.34 6.93
CA ASP A 140 25.33 -18.39 6.60
C ASP A 140 25.58 -17.32 7.67
N LYS A 141 24.72 -17.28 8.69
CA LYS A 141 24.84 -16.47 9.91
C LYS A 141 25.16 -17.32 11.14
N ASP A 142 25.68 -18.53 10.95
CA ASP A 142 26.20 -19.32 12.05
C ASP A 142 27.49 -18.66 12.57
N ASP A 143 27.51 -18.26 13.85
CA ASP A 143 28.65 -17.60 14.48
C ASP A 143 29.92 -18.48 14.40
N GLU A 144 29.78 -19.81 14.30
CA GLU A 144 30.90 -20.74 14.05
C GLU A 144 31.67 -20.41 12.77
N MET A 145 30.97 -19.88 11.75
CA MET A 145 31.55 -19.53 10.45
C MET A 145 32.22 -18.14 10.45
N PHE A 146 32.07 -17.36 11.53
CA PHE A 146 32.69 -16.03 11.70
C PHE A 146 33.87 -16.02 12.70
N GLY A 147 34.25 -17.19 13.23
CA GLY A 147 35.45 -17.36 14.04
C GLY A 147 35.46 -16.54 15.33
N ARG A 148 34.30 -16.34 15.95
CA ARG A 148 34.14 -15.71 17.26
C ARG A 148 33.59 -16.70 18.28
#